data_AF-A0AA37CI32-F1
#
_entry.id   AF-A0AA37CI32-F1
#
_cell.length_a   1.000
_cell.length_b   1.000
_cell.length_c   1.000
_cell.angle_alpha   90.00
_cell.angle_beta   90.00
_cell.angle_gamma   90.00
#
_symmetry.space_group_name_H-M   'P 1'
#
loop_
_entity.id
_entity.type
_entity.pdbx_description
1 polymer ?
#
loop_
_entity_poly.entity_id
_entity_poly.type
_entity_poly.pdbx_seq_one_letter_code
_entity_poly.pdbx_strand_id
1 'polypeptide(L)'
;MLFSSSIFIYAFLPVALAGYFLLARLRQGSLARLWLAVASLFFYGYWGPKYLLLIGLSIIVNYLIGTRISRLVMAADGPTRHSKMLLLIGILLNVAALVYFKYTDFLIETLNTLTDSQLASLNLLLPLGISFFTFTQIAYLVDCGRSGVRDYSLVNYTLFVTFFPHLIAGPIVHHKDLMPQFASTSNLRFRLDNFSLGLFVFAIGLVKKVLIADNLGQWANAGYASEQTLTMIEAWSTSLLYSFQLYFDFSGYSDMAIGLGLMFNISLPQNFNSPYQAKNIQDFWRRWHMTLSSWLRDYIYIPLGGKRAALPRIYFNLFATFLIGGIWHGAGWTFLIWGALHGAAVVLHRCWQDVGLRLPSWLGWSLTFLFVNFAWVFFRAEDLPAAQRMLSSMFGLSGGGIGGIGSALLPLEALLSLGLAALLAFLAPNSQQIAGLVPHQGRLRFREGLIAAALVGFAFFYALVAQVQNAPSDFLYFNF
;
A
#
# COMPACT_ATOMS: atom_id res chain seq x y z
N MET A 1 2.81 0.97 15.98
CA MET A 1 3.91 1.99 16.00
C MET A 1 4.20 2.41 14.56
N LEU A 2 4.76 3.60 14.33
CA LEU A 2 5.22 4.02 12.99
C LEU A 2 6.67 3.61 12.77
N PHE A 3 7.04 3.18 11.55
CA PHE A 3 8.43 2.81 11.23
C PHE A 3 9.41 3.98 11.34
N SER A 4 8.91 5.20 11.10
CA SER A 4 9.68 6.43 11.24
C SER A 4 9.80 6.91 12.69
N SER A 5 9.18 6.26 13.68
CA SER A 5 9.22 6.74 15.06
C SER A 5 10.49 6.33 15.82
N SER A 6 10.96 7.19 16.72
CA SER A 6 12.14 6.93 17.58
C SER A 6 12.00 5.62 18.36
N ILE A 7 10.81 5.37 18.92
CA ILE A 7 10.54 4.15 19.69
C ILE A 7 10.66 2.90 18.83
N PHE A 8 10.27 2.98 17.55
CA PHE A 8 10.42 1.87 16.63
C PHE A 8 11.89 1.61 16.29
N ILE A 9 12.61 2.66 15.88
CA ILE A 9 13.99 2.57 15.38
C ILE A 9 14.97 2.19 16.50
N TYR A 10 14.87 2.82 17.67
CA TYR A 10 15.88 2.69 18.73
C TYR A 10 15.54 1.64 19.79
N ALA A 11 14.27 1.23 19.92
CA ALA A 11 13.86 0.24 20.93
C ALA A 11 13.26 -1.02 20.30
N PHE A 12 12.11 -0.90 19.63
CA PHE A 12 11.38 -2.08 19.14
C PHE A 12 12.20 -2.91 18.15
N LEU A 13 12.77 -2.28 17.12
CA LEU A 13 13.49 -2.98 16.06
C LEU A 13 14.76 -3.71 16.57
N PRO A 14 15.66 -3.07 17.35
CA PRO A 14 16.81 -3.76 17.94
C PRO A 14 16.40 -4.95 18.82
N VAL A 15 15.36 -4.79 19.65
CA VAL A 15 14.85 -5.88 20.50
C VAL A 15 14.28 -7.03 19.67
N ALA A 16 13.47 -6.72 18.65
CA ALA A 16 12.89 -7.72 17.76
C ALA A 16 13.97 -8.52 17.02
N LEU A 17 14.98 -7.85 16.45
CA LEU A 17 16.10 -8.49 15.75
C LEU A 17 16.98 -9.32 16.69
N ALA A 18 17.35 -8.75 17.84
CA ALA A 18 18.19 -9.42 18.83
C ALA A 18 17.54 -10.71 19.32
N GLY A 19 16.25 -10.65 19.71
CA GLY A 19 15.53 -11.84 20.16
C GLY A 19 15.40 -12.91 19.07
N TYR A 20 15.12 -12.51 17.82
CA TYR A 20 15.00 -13.46 16.71
C TYR A 20 16.32 -14.20 16.44
N PHE A 21 17.43 -13.46 16.27
CA PHE A 21 18.71 -14.06 15.93
C PHE A 21 19.42 -14.72 17.11
N LEU A 22 19.20 -14.28 18.34
CA LEU A 22 19.72 -14.94 19.54
C LEU A 22 19.08 -16.32 19.73
N LEU A 23 17.74 -16.41 19.69
CA LEU A 23 17.02 -17.69 19.78
C LEU A 23 17.39 -18.62 18.62
N ALA A 24 17.55 -18.07 17.42
CA ALA A 24 18.03 -18.83 16.27
C ALA A 24 19.45 -19.39 16.46
N ARG A 25 20.37 -18.59 17.04
CA ARG A 25 21.74 -19.01 17.36
C ARG A 25 21.78 -20.12 18.42
N LEU A 26 20.84 -20.11 19.37
CA LEU A 26 20.63 -21.18 20.35
C LEU A 26 20.01 -22.46 19.76
N ARG A 27 19.88 -22.55 18.42
CA ARG A 27 19.24 -23.65 17.68
C ARG A 27 17.75 -23.83 18.00
N GLN A 28 17.10 -22.80 18.54
CA GLN A 28 15.68 -22.82 18.89
C GLN A 28 14.82 -22.15 17.80
N GLY A 29 14.89 -22.67 16.56
CA GLY A 29 14.22 -22.05 15.40
C GLY A 29 12.71 -21.86 15.56
N SER A 30 12.02 -22.76 16.26
CA SER A 30 10.59 -22.60 16.56
C SER A 30 10.32 -21.46 17.55
N LEU A 31 11.17 -21.26 18.55
CA LEU A 31 11.06 -20.13 19.48
C LEU A 31 11.43 -18.80 18.82
N ALA A 32 12.40 -18.80 17.89
CA ALA A 32 12.71 -17.61 17.09
C ALA A 32 11.49 -17.15 16.27
N ARG A 33 10.77 -18.08 15.63
CA ARG A 33 9.52 -17.77 14.91
C ARG A 33 8.42 -17.29 15.84
N LEU A 34 8.24 -17.94 16.98
CA LEU A 34 7.27 -17.52 17.99
C LEU A 34 7.57 -16.11 18.51
N TRP A 35 8.84 -15.81 18.78
CA TRP A 35 9.29 -14.48 19.17
C TRP A 35 8.92 -13.43 18.13
N LEU A 36 9.19 -13.70 16.84
CA LEU A 36 8.82 -12.79 15.77
C LEU A 36 7.30 -12.60 15.66
N ALA A 37 6.51 -13.65 15.93
CA ALA A 37 5.04 -13.57 15.95
C ALA A 37 4.54 -12.71 17.10
N VAL A 38 5.11 -12.89 18.30
CA VAL A 38 4.79 -12.08 19.48
C VAL A 38 5.20 -10.63 19.29
N ALA A 39 6.41 -10.37 18.77
CA ALA A 39 6.86 -9.02 18.45
C ALA A 39 5.95 -8.34 17.41
N SER A 40 5.50 -9.10 16.41
CA SER A 40 4.57 -8.63 15.38
C SER A 40 3.18 -8.27 15.94
N LEU A 41 2.63 -9.13 16.80
CA LEU A 41 1.39 -8.85 17.51
C LEU A 41 1.54 -7.65 18.46
N PHE A 42 2.66 -7.54 19.18
CA PHE A 42 2.94 -6.39 20.04
C PHE A 42 2.99 -5.08 19.23
N PHE A 43 3.65 -5.07 18.08
CA PHE A 43 3.71 -3.92 17.19
C PHE A 43 2.32 -3.44 16.74
N TYR A 44 1.44 -4.39 16.39
CA TYR A 44 0.04 -4.13 16.04
C TYR A 44 -0.76 -3.61 17.24
N GLY A 45 -0.66 -4.30 18.37
CA GLY A 45 -1.37 -3.98 19.61
C GLY A 45 -0.98 -2.63 20.20
N TYR A 46 0.20 -2.10 19.87
CA TYR A 46 0.65 -0.78 20.32
C TYR A 46 -0.30 0.35 19.92
N TRP A 47 -0.99 0.25 18.78
CA TRP A 47 -1.97 1.25 18.37
C TRP A 47 -3.30 1.12 19.13
N GLY A 48 -3.73 -0.11 19.39
CA GLY A 48 -4.98 -0.37 20.09
C GLY A 48 -5.07 -1.83 20.56
N PRO A 49 -4.77 -2.12 21.84
CA PRO A 49 -4.73 -3.50 22.35
C PRO A 49 -6.05 -4.25 22.17
N LYS A 50 -7.18 -3.56 22.21
CA LYS A 50 -8.52 -4.13 21.98
C LYS A 50 -8.65 -4.85 20.62
N TYR A 51 -7.92 -4.40 19.60
CA TYR A 51 -7.97 -5.00 18.26
C TYR A 51 -7.11 -6.27 18.14
N LEU A 52 -6.32 -6.62 19.15
CA LEU A 52 -5.64 -7.92 19.20
C LEU A 52 -6.64 -9.08 19.24
N LEU A 53 -7.77 -8.89 19.91
CA LEU A 53 -8.85 -9.87 19.93
C LEU A 53 -9.44 -10.06 18.52
N LEU A 54 -9.66 -8.97 17.79
CA LEU A 54 -10.19 -9.01 16.42
C LEU A 54 -9.24 -9.76 15.48
N ILE A 55 -7.97 -9.37 15.42
CA ILE A 55 -7.00 -10.02 14.53
C ILE A 55 -6.73 -11.46 14.97
N GLY A 56 -6.67 -11.72 16.28
CA GLY A 56 -6.47 -13.07 16.82
C GLY A 56 -7.61 -14.03 16.46
N LEU A 57 -8.86 -13.59 16.63
CA LEU A 57 -10.04 -14.36 16.21
C LEU A 57 -10.05 -14.59 14.70
N SER A 58 -9.75 -13.54 13.92
CA SER A 58 -9.68 -13.61 12.46
C SER A 58 -8.64 -14.65 12.01
N ILE A 59 -7.45 -14.64 12.61
CA ILE A 59 -6.37 -15.62 12.36
C ILE A 59 -6.85 -17.04 12.67
N ILE A 60 -7.43 -17.27 13.85
CA ILE A 60 -7.86 -18.62 14.25
C ILE A 60 -8.92 -19.15 13.28
N VAL A 61 -9.95 -18.34 12.98
CA VAL A 61 -11.03 -18.73 12.08
C VAL A 61 -10.50 -19.06 10.67
N ASN A 62 -9.71 -18.16 10.09
CA ASN A 62 -9.16 -18.36 8.75
C ASN A 62 -8.18 -19.53 8.68
N TYR A 63 -7.36 -19.73 9.72
CA TYR A 63 -6.46 -20.87 9.84
C TYR A 63 -7.21 -22.21 9.83
N LEU A 64 -8.27 -22.32 10.64
CA LEU A 64 -9.08 -23.54 10.73
C LEU A 64 -9.80 -23.83 9.41
N ILE A 65 -10.42 -22.81 8.80
CA ILE A 65 -11.11 -22.93 7.52
C ILE A 65 -10.12 -23.32 6.41
N GLY A 66 -9.00 -22.59 6.27
CA GLY A 66 -8.00 -22.83 5.23
C GLY A 66 -7.32 -24.20 5.35
N THR A 67 -7.03 -24.63 6.59
CA THR A 67 -6.53 -25.98 6.87
C THR A 67 -7.53 -27.05 6.43
N ARG A 68 -8.82 -26.87 6.74
CA ARG A 68 -9.86 -27.83 6.36
C ARG A 68 -10.08 -27.87 4.85
N ILE A 69 -10.10 -26.71 4.19
CA ILE A 69 -10.17 -26.60 2.73
C ILE A 69 -9.00 -27.37 2.10
N SER A 70 -7.77 -27.11 2.56
CA SER A 70 -6.56 -27.74 2.01
C SER A 70 -6.61 -29.27 2.12
N ARG A 71 -6.99 -29.80 3.30
CA ARG A 71 -7.14 -31.25 3.49
C ARG A 71 -8.17 -31.87 2.55
N LEU A 72 -9.31 -31.22 2.35
CA LEU A 72 -10.36 -31.70 1.44
C LEU A 72 -9.92 -31.66 -0.02
N VAL A 73 -9.26 -30.58 -0.45
CA VAL A 73 -8.75 -30.42 -1.82
C VAL A 73 -7.68 -31.45 -2.12
N MET A 74 -6.73 -31.65 -1.20
CA MET A 74 -5.65 -32.62 -1.38
C MET A 74 -6.15 -34.07 -1.34
N ALA A 75 -7.13 -34.40 -0.50
CA ALA A 75 -7.68 -35.75 -0.43
C ALA A 75 -8.47 -36.15 -1.68
N ALA A 76 -9.06 -35.19 -2.39
CA ALA A 76 -9.88 -35.41 -3.58
C ALA A 76 -9.16 -35.07 -4.90
N ASP A 77 -7.87 -34.73 -4.84
CA ASP A 77 -7.08 -34.22 -5.97
C ASP A 77 -7.78 -33.07 -6.74
N GLY A 78 -8.46 -32.19 -6.00
CA GLY A 78 -9.18 -31.07 -6.59
C GLY A 78 -10.29 -30.46 -5.71
N PRO A 79 -10.91 -29.36 -6.16
CA PRO A 79 -11.95 -28.66 -5.41
C PRO A 79 -13.24 -29.49 -5.25
N THR A 80 -13.64 -29.74 -4.01
CA THR A 80 -14.90 -30.43 -3.67
C THR A 80 -16.03 -29.44 -3.40
N ARG A 81 -17.29 -29.90 -3.41
CA ARG A 81 -18.44 -29.05 -3.03
C ARG A 81 -18.28 -28.49 -1.62
N HIS A 82 -17.78 -29.30 -0.68
CA HIS A 82 -17.55 -28.89 0.71
C HIS A 82 -16.43 -27.86 0.82
N SER A 83 -15.32 -28.03 0.08
CA SER A 83 -14.22 -27.05 0.11
C SER A 83 -14.65 -25.71 -0.49
N LYS A 84 -15.47 -25.71 -1.56
CA LYS A 84 -16.06 -24.49 -2.14
C LYS A 84 -17.00 -23.77 -1.17
N MET A 85 -17.82 -24.52 -0.44
CA MET A 85 -18.72 -23.94 0.58
C MET A 85 -17.94 -23.31 1.73
N LEU A 86 -16.92 -24.01 2.25
CA LEU A 86 -16.04 -23.46 3.28
C LEU A 86 -15.27 -22.22 2.80
N LEU A 87 -14.80 -22.22 1.56
CA LEU A 87 -14.18 -21.05 0.94
C LEU A 87 -15.14 -19.86 0.90
N LEU A 88 -16.38 -20.09 0.45
CA LEU A 88 -17.40 -19.04 0.42
C LEU A 88 -17.68 -18.49 1.82
N ILE A 89 -17.86 -19.35 2.82
CA ILE A 89 -18.07 -18.94 4.22
C ILE A 89 -16.88 -18.10 4.72
N GLY A 90 -15.65 -18.55 4.48
CA GLY A 90 -14.46 -17.82 4.90
C GLY A 90 -14.34 -16.44 4.22
N ILE A 91 -14.62 -16.35 2.92
CA ILE A 91 -14.65 -15.06 2.21
C ILE A 91 -15.74 -14.15 2.80
N LEU A 92 -16.96 -14.66 3.01
CA LEU A 92 -18.07 -13.89 3.56
C LEU A 92 -17.76 -13.37 4.97
N LEU A 93 -17.11 -14.16 5.83
CA LEU A 93 -16.73 -13.70 7.18
C LEU A 93 -15.70 -12.57 7.14
N ASN A 94 -14.70 -12.67 6.26
CA ASN A 94 -13.71 -11.61 6.07
C ASN A 94 -14.35 -10.32 5.52
N VAL A 95 -15.20 -10.46 4.49
CA VAL A 95 -15.92 -9.32 3.90
C VAL A 95 -16.89 -8.70 4.91
N ALA A 96 -17.59 -9.51 5.71
CA ALA A 96 -18.50 -9.01 6.74
C ALA A 96 -17.77 -8.19 7.81
N ALA A 97 -16.59 -8.63 8.26
CA ALA A 97 -15.77 -7.85 9.18
C ALA A 97 -15.36 -6.49 8.56
N LEU A 98 -14.98 -6.48 7.27
CA LEU A 98 -14.64 -5.25 6.57
C LEU A 98 -15.87 -4.33 6.41
N VAL A 99 -17.04 -4.87 6.07
CA VAL A 99 -18.32 -4.14 6.01
C VAL A 99 -18.65 -3.50 7.35
N TYR A 100 -18.59 -4.27 8.43
CA TYR A 100 -18.91 -3.78 9.76
C TYR A 100 -17.99 -2.64 10.21
N PHE A 101 -16.66 -2.80 10.08
CA PHE A 101 -15.73 -1.80 10.60
C PHE A 101 -15.45 -0.63 9.66
N LYS A 102 -15.52 -0.84 8.33
CA LYS A 102 -15.13 0.17 7.33
C LYS A 102 -16.30 0.86 6.66
N TYR A 103 -17.40 0.15 6.39
CA TYR A 103 -18.47 0.66 5.51
C TYR A 103 -19.79 0.95 6.23
N THR A 104 -19.99 0.50 7.47
CA THR A 104 -21.29 0.65 8.16
C THR A 104 -21.74 2.11 8.25
N ASP A 105 -20.88 3.04 8.67
CA ASP A 105 -21.28 4.44 8.81
C ASP A 105 -21.59 5.09 7.44
N PHE A 106 -20.82 4.77 6.40
CA PHE A 106 -21.11 5.20 5.02
C PHE A 106 -22.44 4.65 4.50
N LEU A 107 -22.77 3.39 4.82
CA LEU A 107 -24.04 2.78 4.44
C LEU A 107 -25.22 3.42 5.19
N ILE A 108 -25.04 3.74 6.48
CA ILE A 108 -26.03 4.46 7.29
C ILE A 108 -26.28 5.85 6.70
N GLU A 109 -25.22 6.61 6.40
CA GLU A 109 -25.31 7.95 5.81
C GLU A 109 -26.02 7.93 4.44
N THR A 110 -25.67 6.95 3.60
CA THR A 110 -26.30 6.75 2.31
C THR A 110 -27.79 6.43 2.47
N LEU A 111 -28.16 5.57 3.42
CA LEU A 111 -29.54 5.22 3.69
C LEU A 111 -30.33 6.43 4.22
N ASN A 112 -29.78 7.17 5.17
CA ASN A 112 -30.36 8.40 5.70
C ASN A 112 -30.67 9.41 4.57
N THR A 113 -29.74 9.55 3.61
CA THR A 113 -29.89 10.44 2.45
C THR A 113 -30.98 9.94 1.47
N LEU A 114 -31.13 8.63 1.28
CA LEU A 114 -32.07 8.06 0.30
C LEU A 114 -33.50 7.90 0.84
N THR A 115 -33.67 7.73 2.15
CA THR A 115 -34.97 7.46 2.79
C THR A 115 -35.42 8.55 3.75
N ASP A 116 -34.68 9.66 3.83
CA ASP A 116 -34.87 10.73 4.81
C ASP A 116 -34.93 10.21 6.26
N SER A 117 -34.20 9.11 6.52
CA SER A 117 -34.11 8.51 7.85
C SER A 117 -33.04 9.19 8.72
N GLN A 118 -33.14 9.00 10.04
CA GLN A 118 -32.23 9.59 11.03
C GLN A 118 -31.56 8.51 11.88
N LEU A 119 -31.05 7.47 11.23
CA LEU A 119 -30.28 6.44 11.92
C LEU A 119 -28.95 7.04 12.40
N ALA A 120 -28.64 6.86 13.68
CA ALA A 120 -27.39 7.35 14.25
C ALA A 120 -26.19 6.53 13.73
N SER A 121 -25.13 7.22 13.33
CA SER A 121 -23.85 6.58 13.00
C SER A 121 -23.28 5.87 14.23
N LEU A 122 -22.66 4.71 14.01
CA LEU A 122 -22.02 3.93 15.07
C LEU A 122 -20.66 4.49 15.46
N ASN A 123 -20.05 5.31 14.59
CA ASN A 123 -18.75 5.96 14.80
C ASN A 123 -17.67 4.95 15.18
N LEU A 124 -17.63 3.84 14.43
CA LEU A 124 -16.72 2.74 14.71
C LEU A 124 -15.29 3.15 14.36
N LEU A 125 -14.39 3.08 15.35
CA LEU A 125 -12.96 3.25 15.11
C LEU A 125 -12.43 2.13 14.22
N LEU A 126 -11.94 2.50 13.03
CA LEU A 126 -11.36 1.60 12.05
C LEU A 126 -10.12 0.87 12.64
N PRO A 127 -10.12 -0.47 12.73
CA PRO A 127 -8.95 -1.21 13.14
C PRO A 127 -7.82 -1.02 12.12
N LEU A 128 -6.68 -0.49 12.57
CA LEU A 128 -5.54 -0.24 11.71
C LEU A 128 -5.12 -1.52 10.94
N GLY A 129 -4.98 -1.44 9.62
CA GLY A 129 -4.57 -2.58 8.79
C GLY A 129 -5.65 -3.62 8.49
N ILE A 130 -6.93 -3.41 8.90
CA ILE A 130 -8.04 -4.36 8.62
C ILE A 130 -8.16 -4.70 7.14
N SER A 131 -8.04 -3.71 6.26
CA SER A 131 -8.07 -3.90 4.82
C SER A 131 -6.98 -4.86 4.34
N PHE A 132 -5.74 -4.71 4.84
CA PHE A 132 -4.60 -5.50 4.40
C PHE A 132 -4.66 -6.93 4.91
N PHE A 133 -4.87 -7.15 6.21
CA PHE A 133 -4.94 -8.52 6.74
C PHE A 133 -6.17 -9.27 6.22
N THR A 134 -7.29 -8.58 5.93
CA THR A 134 -8.46 -9.19 5.29
C THR A 134 -8.12 -9.71 3.89
N PHE A 135 -7.40 -8.91 3.09
CA PHE A 135 -6.96 -9.31 1.74
C PHE A 135 -5.97 -10.47 1.78
N THR A 136 -5.02 -10.45 2.72
CA THR A 136 -4.06 -11.53 2.94
C THR A 136 -4.76 -12.84 3.33
N GLN A 137 -5.77 -12.77 4.19
CA GLN A 137 -6.53 -13.96 4.60
C GLN A 137 -7.43 -14.50 3.51
N ILE A 138 -8.12 -13.63 2.74
CA ILE A 138 -8.90 -14.06 1.56
C ILE A 138 -7.99 -14.72 0.52
N ALA A 139 -6.83 -14.13 0.23
CA ALA A 139 -5.84 -14.71 -0.68
C ALA A 139 -5.42 -16.11 -0.23
N TYR A 140 -5.11 -16.28 1.05
CA TYR A 140 -4.79 -17.58 1.63
C TYR A 140 -5.91 -18.61 1.45
N LEU A 141 -7.16 -18.26 1.76
CA LEU A 141 -8.29 -19.17 1.60
C LEU A 141 -8.48 -19.59 0.14
N VAL A 142 -8.38 -18.64 -0.80
CA VAL A 142 -8.49 -18.92 -2.24
C VAL A 142 -7.35 -19.83 -2.71
N ASP A 143 -6.12 -19.59 -2.25
CA ASP A 143 -4.95 -20.43 -2.59
C ASP A 143 -5.13 -21.86 -2.05
N CYS A 144 -5.61 -22.01 -0.81
CA CYS A 144 -6.01 -23.31 -0.24
C CYS A 144 -7.07 -24.01 -1.10
N GLY A 145 -8.05 -23.25 -1.61
CA GLY A 145 -9.13 -23.79 -2.44
C GLY A 145 -8.70 -24.20 -3.86
N ARG A 146 -7.62 -23.61 -4.40
CA ARG A 146 -7.12 -23.87 -5.75
C ARG A 146 -6.23 -25.11 -5.85
N SER A 147 -5.24 -25.23 -4.97
CA SER A 147 -4.22 -26.29 -5.07
C SER A 147 -3.94 -27.01 -3.76
N GLY A 148 -4.62 -26.62 -2.67
CA GLY A 148 -4.23 -27.02 -1.32
C GLY A 148 -2.90 -26.38 -0.89
N VAL A 149 -2.71 -26.32 0.42
CA VAL A 149 -1.48 -25.82 1.05
C VAL A 149 -1.01 -26.88 2.06
N ARG A 150 0.31 -27.12 2.14
CA ARG A 150 0.90 -28.19 2.96
C ARG A 150 1.38 -27.74 4.36
N ASP A 151 1.64 -26.45 4.59
CA ASP A 151 2.05 -25.96 5.91
C ASP A 151 0.81 -25.72 6.79
N TYR A 152 0.77 -26.39 7.93
CA TYR A 152 -0.29 -26.31 8.94
C TYR A 152 0.28 -25.83 10.29
N SER A 153 1.32 -25.00 10.29
CA SER A 153 1.83 -24.36 11.50
C SER A 153 1.05 -23.10 11.81
N LEU A 154 0.33 -23.09 12.95
CA LEU A 154 -0.39 -21.89 13.41
C LEU A 154 0.58 -20.71 13.61
N VAL A 155 1.80 -20.94 14.11
CA VAL A 155 2.80 -19.86 14.30
C VAL A 155 3.22 -19.25 12.97
N ASN A 156 3.47 -20.08 11.95
CA ASN A 156 3.83 -19.58 10.62
C ASN A 156 2.67 -18.81 9.98
N TYR A 157 1.45 -19.29 10.20
CA TYR A 157 0.25 -18.59 9.74
C TYR A 157 0.00 -17.28 10.49
N THR A 158 0.22 -17.24 11.80
CA THR A 158 0.20 -15.98 12.56
C THR A 158 1.24 -15.02 12.01
N LEU A 159 2.47 -15.47 11.74
CA LEU A 159 3.49 -14.65 11.08
C LEU A 159 3.06 -14.19 9.69
N PHE A 160 2.47 -15.06 8.87
CA PHE A 160 1.97 -14.72 7.55
C PHE A 160 1.04 -13.50 7.58
N VAL A 161 0.15 -13.47 8.57
CA VAL A 161 -0.83 -12.39 8.70
C VAL A 161 -0.21 -11.17 9.38
N THR A 162 0.60 -11.38 10.42
CA THR A 162 1.00 -10.31 11.35
C THR A 162 2.39 -9.76 11.14
N PHE A 163 3.24 -10.36 10.29
CA PHE A 163 4.64 -9.96 10.16
C PHE A 163 4.74 -8.45 9.95
N PHE A 164 5.22 -7.77 11.00
CA PHE A 164 5.01 -6.33 11.15
C PHE A 164 5.51 -5.48 9.98
N PRO A 165 6.57 -5.88 9.21
CA PRO A 165 6.99 -5.11 8.05
C PRO A 165 5.89 -4.95 6.98
N HIS A 166 4.98 -5.92 6.82
CA HIS A 166 3.91 -5.79 5.83
C HIS A 166 2.49 -5.70 6.38
N LEU A 167 2.27 -5.95 7.67
CA LEU A 167 0.93 -6.06 8.26
C LEU A 167 0.02 -4.86 8.00
N ILE A 168 0.51 -3.64 8.22
CA ILE A 168 -0.37 -2.47 8.20
C ILE A 168 -0.60 -1.95 6.78
N ALA A 169 0.48 -1.66 6.05
CA ALA A 169 0.41 -1.13 4.69
C ALA A 169 1.61 -1.52 3.81
N GLY A 170 2.30 -2.61 4.14
CA GLY A 170 3.42 -3.02 3.31
C GLY A 170 2.97 -3.79 2.06
N PRO A 171 3.93 -4.33 1.29
CA PRO A 171 3.62 -5.10 0.09
C PRO A 171 2.68 -6.27 0.40
N ILE A 172 1.60 -6.42 -0.38
CA ILE A 172 0.67 -7.55 -0.24
C ILE A 172 1.39 -8.82 -0.72
N VAL A 173 1.38 -9.85 0.14
CA VAL A 173 2.18 -11.07 -0.02
C VAL A 173 1.28 -12.28 -0.25
N HIS A 174 1.77 -13.24 -1.04
CA HIS A 174 1.11 -14.53 -1.18
C HIS A 174 1.69 -15.56 -0.20
N HIS A 175 0.83 -16.44 0.29
CA HIS A 175 1.20 -17.50 1.23
C HIS A 175 2.32 -18.40 0.69
N LYS A 176 2.24 -18.75 -0.60
CA LYS A 176 3.24 -19.58 -1.29
C LYS A 176 4.65 -18.97 -1.31
N ASP A 177 4.76 -17.64 -1.23
CA ASP A 177 6.03 -16.93 -1.35
C ASP A 177 6.68 -16.74 0.03
N LEU A 178 5.89 -16.53 1.09
CA LEU A 178 6.41 -16.29 2.45
C LEU A 178 6.62 -17.56 3.28
N MET A 179 5.73 -18.55 3.21
CA MET A 179 5.84 -19.71 4.11
C MET A 179 7.16 -20.48 3.97
N PRO A 180 7.67 -20.73 2.75
CA PRO A 180 8.98 -21.37 2.59
C PRO A 180 10.11 -20.56 3.24
N GLN A 181 9.99 -19.22 3.27
CA GLN A 181 10.99 -18.34 3.88
C GLN A 181 10.97 -18.42 5.42
N PHE A 182 9.79 -18.52 6.05
CA PHE A 182 9.70 -18.74 7.50
C PHE A 182 10.13 -20.15 7.91
N ALA A 183 9.88 -21.15 7.07
CA ALA A 183 10.28 -22.53 7.32
C ALA A 183 11.79 -22.76 7.12
N SER A 184 12.46 -21.92 6.31
CA SER A 184 13.86 -22.06 5.91
C SER A 184 14.83 -21.91 7.09
N THR A 185 15.60 -22.97 7.37
CA THR A 185 16.69 -22.94 8.36
C THR A 185 17.82 -22.00 7.97
N SER A 186 17.95 -21.69 6.67
CA SER A 186 18.97 -20.77 6.16
C SER A 186 18.67 -19.30 6.47
N ASN A 187 17.41 -18.97 6.77
CA ASN A 187 16.95 -17.63 7.15
C ASN A 187 17.11 -17.37 8.66
N LEU A 188 17.29 -18.43 9.46
CA LEU A 188 17.60 -18.33 10.89
C LEU A 188 19.04 -17.86 11.16
N ARG A 189 19.92 -17.88 10.15
CA ARG A 189 21.31 -17.42 10.31
C ARG A 189 21.40 -15.93 10.05
N PHE A 190 22.05 -15.19 10.95
CA PHE A 190 22.34 -13.78 10.71
C PHE A 190 23.25 -13.64 9.47
N ARG A 191 22.84 -12.78 8.53
CA ARG A 191 23.59 -12.51 7.29
C ARG A 191 23.87 -11.01 7.22
N LEU A 192 25.15 -10.66 7.27
CA LEU A 192 25.58 -9.27 7.24
C LEU A 192 25.17 -8.58 5.92
N ASP A 193 25.22 -9.29 4.80
CA ASP A 193 24.80 -8.76 3.48
C ASP A 193 23.33 -8.35 3.47
N ASN A 194 22.44 -9.21 3.98
CA ASN A 194 21.01 -8.90 4.05
C ASN A 194 20.70 -7.81 5.08
N PHE A 195 21.40 -7.82 6.22
CA PHE A 195 21.23 -6.79 7.25
C PHE A 195 21.67 -5.40 6.75
N SER A 196 22.85 -5.29 6.15
CA SER A 196 23.38 -4.04 5.60
C SER A 196 22.52 -3.51 4.44
N LEU A 197 22.08 -4.39 3.54
CA LEU A 197 21.15 -4.04 2.47
C LEU A 197 19.79 -3.60 3.03
N GLY A 198 19.27 -4.33 4.01
CA GLY A 198 18.03 -4.00 4.69
C GLY A 198 18.09 -2.62 5.34
N LEU A 199 19.19 -2.31 6.03
CA LEU A 199 19.44 -1.00 6.63
C LEU A 199 19.52 0.11 5.59
N PHE A 200 20.20 -0.13 4.47
CA PHE A 200 20.31 0.82 3.37
C PHE A 200 18.95 1.14 2.72
N VAL A 201 18.14 0.12 2.42
CA VAL A 201 16.79 0.32 1.84
C VAL A 201 15.85 0.98 2.85
N PHE A 202 15.94 0.59 4.13
CA PHE A 202 15.20 1.24 5.21
C PHE A 202 15.55 2.73 5.31
N ALA A 203 16.83 3.08 5.21
CA ALA A 203 17.31 4.45 5.21
C ALA A 203 16.75 5.27 4.04
N ILE A 204 16.75 4.73 2.81
CA ILE A 204 16.11 5.38 1.66
C ILE A 204 14.62 5.64 1.93
N GLY A 205 13.91 4.64 2.47
CA GLY A 205 12.50 4.78 2.82
C GLY A 205 12.25 5.85 3.87
N LEU A 206 13.09 5.93 4.90
CA LEU A 206 13.00 6.94 5.95
C LEU A 206 13.24 8.36 5.39
N VAL A 207 14.23 8.53 4.50
CA VAL A 207 14.49 9.81 3.82
C VAL A 207 13.29 10.25 2.99
N LYS A 208 12.70 9.35 2.20
CA LYS A 208 11.49 9.66 1.42
C LYS A 208 10.32 10.08 2.29
N LYS A 209 10.11 9.40 3.42
CA LYS A 209 9.04 9.73 4.38
C LYS A 209 9.29 11.10 5.03
N VAL A 210 10.38 11.20 5.78
CA VAL A 210 10.62 12.30 6.72
C VAL A 210 11.06 13.58 6.03
N LEU A 211 11.92 13.49 5.00
CA LEU A 211 12.50 14.67 4.36
C LEU A 211 11.70 15.15 3.15
N ILE A 212 11.01 14.26 2.44
CA ILE A 212 10.29 14.60 1.22
C ILE A 212 8.78 14.64 1.49
N ALA A 213 8.18 13.49 1.80
CA ALA A 213 6.73 13.37 1.88
C ALA A 213 6.11 14.23 2.98
N ASP A 214 6.70 14.25 4.18
CA ASP A 214 6.18 15.02 5.30
C ASP A 214 6.26 16.53 5.04
N ASN A 215 7.31 17.00 4.36
CA ASN A 215 7.42 18.40 3.96
C ASN A 215 6.39 18.78 2.89
N LEU A 216 6.23 17.96 1.85
CA LEU A 216 5.20 18.17 0.82
C LEU A 216 3.78 18.16 1.43
N GLY A 217 3.56 17.29 2.42
CA GLY A 217 2.28 17.13 3.08
C GLY A 217 1.82 18.33 3.87
N GLN A 218 2.73 19.11 4.46
CA GLN A 218 2.38 20.36 5.14
C GLN A 218 1.69 21.33 4.18
N TRP A 219 2.26 21.52 3.00
CA TRP A 219 1.74 22.43 1.97
C TRP A 219 0.49 21.88 1.29
N ALA A 220 0.47 20.58 0.98
CA ALA A 220 -0.71 19.92 0.41
C ALA A 220 -1.92 20.05 1.37
N ASN A 221 -1.73 19.79 2.66
CA ASN A 221 -2.79 19.92 3.65
C ASN A 221 -3.30 21.36 3.78
N ALA A 222 -2.41 22.35 3.79
CA ALA A 222 -2.80 23.77 3.83
C ALA A 222 -3.63 24.18 2.60
N GLY A 223 -3.26 23.69 1.41
CA GLY A 223 -3.99 23.93 0.17
C GLY A 223 -5.39 23.29 0.18
N TYR A 224 -5.51 22.02 0.55
CA TYR A 224 -6.82 21.34 0.64
C TYR A 224 -7.72 21.95 1.73
N ALA A 225 -7.15 22.43 2.85
CA ALA A 225 -7.91 23.15 3.87
C ALA A 225 -8.43 24.52 3.41
N SER A 226 -7.86 25.09 2.32
CA SER A 226 -8.20 26.42 1.79
C SER A 226 -8.86 26.35 0.41
N GLU A 227 -9.41 25.19 0.03
CA GLU A 227 -9.95 24.90 -1.30
C GLU A 227 -11.04 25.86 -1.82
N GLN A 228 -11.68 26.62 -0.94
CA GLN A 228 -12.70 27.60 -1.29
C GLN A 228 -12.13 28.88 -1.91
N THR A 229 -10.88 29.22 -1.57
CA THR A 229 -10.24 30.50 -1.92
C THR A 229 -9.00 30.33 -2.78
N LEU A 230 -8.65 29.10 -3.17
CA LEU A 230 -7.48 28.84 -3.99
C LEU A 230 -7.57 29.55 -5.35
N THR A 231 -6.48 30.19 -5.70
CA THR A 231 -6.21 30.62 -7.07
C THR A 231 -5.85 29.42 -7.95
N MET A 232 -5.83 29.62 -9.27
CA MET A 232 -5.49 28.58 -10.24
C MET A 232 -4.09 27.97 -10.01
N ILE A 233 -3.08 28.82 -9.78
CA ILE A 233 -1.71 28.36 -9.54
C ILE A 233 -1.60 27.59 -8.22
N GLU A 234 -2.30 28.04 -7.18
CA GLU A 234 -2.35 27.37 -5.88
C GLU A 234 -3.04 26.02 -5.97
N ALA A 235 -4.15 25.91 -6.69
CA ALA A 235 -4.88 24.66 -6.88
C ALA A 235 -4.05 23.60 -7.62
N TRP A 236 -3.39 23.98 -8.73
CA TRP A 236 -2.49 23.08 -9.45
C TRP A 236 -1.32 22.63 -8.58
N SER A 237 -0.67 23.57 -7.89
CA SER A 237 0.47 23.26 -7.03
C SER A 237 0.06 22.36 -5.86
N THR A 238 -1.10 22.62 -5.24
CA THR A 238 -1.67 21.79 -4.15
C THR A 238 -1.91 20.35 -4.62
N SER A 239 -2.53 20.19 -5.78
CA SER A 239 -2.78 18.86 -6.37
C SER A 239 -1.48 18.12 -6.70
N LEU A 240 -0.47 18.81 -7.23
CA LEU A 240 0.83 18.23 -7.53
C LEU A 240 1.64 17.89 -6.26
N LEU A 241 1.65 18.78 -5.27
CA LEU A 241 2.24 18.54 -3.95
C LEU A 241 1.67 17.28 -3.33
N TYR A 242 0.35 17.12 -3.37
CA TYR A 242 -0.33 15.91 -2.91
C TYR A 242 0.06 14.67 -3.70
N SER A 243 0.11 14.75 -5.03
CA SER A 243 0.55 13.63 -5.88
C SER A 243 1.94 13.14 -5.46
N PHE A 244 2.91 14.04 -5.35
CA PHE A 244 4.26 13.67 -4.93
C PHE A 244 4.34 13.22 -3.47
N GLN A 245 3.60 13.85 -2.56
CA GLN A 245 3.47 13.41 -1.17
C GLN A 245 3.01 11.95 -1.12
N LEU A 246 1.89 11.63 -1.78
CA LEU A 246 1.32 10.29 -1.79
C LEU A 246 2.32 9.25 -2.33
N TYR A 247 3.04 9.58 -3.40
CA TYR A 247 4.06 8.68 -3.95
C TYR A 247 5.26 8.47 -3.02
N PHE A 248 5.86 9.54 -2.50
CA PHE A 248 7.05 9.41 -1.65
C PHE A 248 6.71 8.85 -0.28
N ASP A 249 5.54 9.14 0.27
CA ASP A 249 5.07 8.57 1.53
C ASP A 249 4.91 7.04 1.38
N PHE A 250 4.14 6.61 0.40
CA PHE A 250 3.82 5.19 0.24
C PHE A 250 4.99 4.36 -0.29
N SER A 251 5.77 4.91 -1.22
CA SER A 251 7.00 4.24 -1.66
C SER A 251 8.05 4.22 -0.54
N GLY A 252 8.13 5.26 0.28
CA GLY A 252 9.00 5.30 1.46
C GLY A 252 8.62 4.24 2.50
N TYR A 253 7.33 4.11 2.81
CA TYR A 253 6.82 3.03 3.68
C TYR A 253 7.14 1.65 3.12
N SER A 254 6.90 1.43 1.82
CA SER A 254 7.18 0.16 1.15
C SER A 254 8.68 -0.18 1.16
N ASP A 255 9.55 0.82 0.97
CA ASP A 255 11.01 0.63 1.06
C ASP A 255 11.43 0.29 2.50
N MET A 256 10.91 0.99 3.52
CA MET A 256 11.13 0.63 4.92
C MET A 256 10.69 -0.81 5.22
N ALA A 257 9.50 -1.21 4.76
CA ALA A 257 8.99 -2.58 4.89
C ALA A 257 9.94 -3.61 4.25
N ILE A 258 10.38 -3.38 3.02
CA ILE A 258 11.33 -4.27 2.31
C ILE A 258 12.66 -4.34 3.06
N GLY A 259 13.18 -3.19 3.51
CA GLY A 259 14.41 -3.11 4.29
C GLY A 259 14.34 -3.92 5.58
N LEU A 260 13.24 -3.78 6.33
CA LEU A 260 12.96 -4.57 7.53
C LEU A 260 12.87 -6.06 7.22
N GLY A 261 12.15 -6.45 6.15
CA GLY A 261 12.08 -7.84 5.70
C GLY A 261 13.48 -8.44 5.49
N LEU A 262 14.34 -7.72 4.77
CA LEU A 262 15.71 -8.14 4.50
C LEU A 262 16.54 -8.30 5.77
N MET A 263 16.38 -7.43 6.78
CA MET A 263 17.06 -7.59 8.07
C MET A 263 16.70 -8.91 8.78
N PHE A 264 15.49 -9.47 8.54
CA PHE A 264 15.05 -10.79 9.02
C PHE A 264 15.29 -11.93 8.01
N ASN A 265 16.08 -11.70 6.95
CA ASN A 265 16.29 -12.62 5.82
C ASN A 265 15.00 -13.01 5.07
N ILE A 266 14.00 -12.13 5.04
CA ILE A 266 12.73 -12.33 4.34
C ILE A 266 12.65 -11.35 3.17
N SER A 267 12.54 -11.88 1.96
CA SER A 267 12.36 -11.07 0.76
C SER A 267 10.88 -10.73 0.57
N LEU A 268 10.53 -9.45 0.72
CA LEU A 268 9.23 -8.91 0.36
C LEU A 268 9.22 -8.43 -1.10
N PRO A 269 8.08 -8.49 -1.80
CA PRO A 269 7.97 -8.02 -3.18
C PRO A 269 8.03 -6.49 -3.26
N GLN A 270 8.52 -5.98 -4.41
CA GLN A 270 8.50 -4.56 -4.72
C GLN A 270 7.07 -4.06 -4.96
N ASN A 271 6.77 -2.87 -4.45
CA ASN A 271 5.45 -2.27 -4.60
C ASN A 271 5.41 -1.09 -5.60
N PHE A 272 6.54 -0.41 -5.85
CA PHE A 272 6.61 0.76 -6.73
C PHE A 272 7.81 0.74 -7.68
N ASN A 273 7.59 1.08 -8.95
CA ASN A 273 8.63 1.13 -9.99
C ASN A 273 8.52 2.39 -10.88
N SER A 274 8.88 3.55 -10.31
CA SER A 274 8.81 4.89 -10.96
C SER A 274 7.47 5.13 -11.70
N PRO A 275 6.33 5.10 -10.98
CA PRO A 275 5.00 5.13 -11.59
C PRO A 275 4.71 6.38 -12.43
N TYR A 276 5.25 7.54 -12.05
CA TYR A 276 5.03 8.78 -12.79
C TYR A 276 5.84 8.90 -14.08
N GLN A 277 6.69 7.91 -14.40
CA GLN A 277 7.34 7.78 -15.71
C GLN A 277 6.51 6.94 -16.70
N ALA A 278 5.31 6.49 -16.30
CA ALA A 278 4.46 5.65 -17.13
C ALA A 278 3.97 6.36 -18.39
N LYS A 279 4.01 5.66 -19.53
CA LYS A 279 3.62 6.22 -20.84
C LYS A 279 2.15 6.00 -21.19
N ASN A 280 1.44 5.21 -20.39
CA ASN A 280 0.02 4.94 -20.51
C ASN A 280 -0.52 4.42 -19.17
N ILE A 281 -1.85 4.41 -19.02
CA ILE A 281 -2.52 4.03 -17.77
C ILE A 281 -2.29 2.56 -17.36
N GLN A 282 -2.12 1.63 -18.31
CA GLN A 282 -1.80 0.25 -17.98
C GLN A 282 -0.37 0.11 -17.45
N ASP A 283 0.59 0.85 -18.02
CA ASP A 283 1.97 0.94 -17.54
C ASP A 283 2.02 1.56 -16.13
N PHE A 284 1.20 2.58 -15.86
CA PHE A 284 1.06 3.15 -14.52
C PHE A 284 0.67 2.10 -13.49
N TRP A 285 -0.37 1.30 -13.74
CA TRP A 285 -0.81 0.21 -12.84
C TRP A 285 0.13 -0.99 -12.75
N ARG A 286 1.14 -1.08 -13.62
CA ARG A 286 2.24 -2.05 -13.50
C ARG A 286 3.40 -1.52 -12.66
N ARG A 287 3.36 -0.25 -12.27
CA ARG A 287 4.41 0.46 -11.55
C ARG A 287 3.93 1.07 -10.23
N TRP A 288 2.63 1.32 -10.08
CA TRP A 288 1.98 1.82 -8.88
C TRP A 288 1.35 0.67 -8.11
N HIS A 289 1.61 0.62 -6.80
CA HIS A 289 1.04 -0.36 -5.86
C HIS A 289 0.92 -1.78 -6.45
N MET A 290 2.05 -2.27 -6.97
CA MET A 290 2.12 -3.45 -7.84
C MET A 290 1.57 -4.72 -7.19
N THR A 291 1.70 -4.85 -5.86
CA THR A 291 1.17 -5.99 -5.13
C THR A 291 -0.36 -5.96 -5.04
N LEU A 292 -0.96 -4.78 -4.87
CA LEU A 292 -2.42 -4.62 -4.93
C LEU A 292 -2.94 -4.88 -6.34
N SER A 293 -2.29 -4.30 -7.36
CA SER A 293 -2.61 -4.53 -8.76
C SER A 293 -2.60 -6.03 -9.11
N SER A 294 -1.59 -6.77 -8.61
CA SER A 294 -1.52 -8.22 -8.76
C SER A 294 -2.62 -8.95 -7.99
N TRP A 295 -2.92 -8.52 -6.75
CA TRP A 295 -4.00 -9.10 -5.95
C TRP A 295 -5.36 -8.93 -6.63
N LEU A 296 -5.71 -7.71 -7.06
CA LEU A 296 -6.95 -7.41 -7.79
C LEU A 296 -7.05 -8.25 -9.07
N ARG A 297 -5.94 -8.39 -9.80
CA ARG A 297 -5.89 -9.25 -10.99
C ARG A 297 -6.17 -10.71 -10.64
N ASP A 298 -5.47 -11.26 -9.65
CA ASP A 298 -5.42 -12.70 -9.40
C ASP A 298 -6.61 -13.24 -8.59
N TYR A 299 -7.23 -12.38 -7.76
CA TYR A 299 -8.34 -12.74 -6.87
C TYR A 299 -9.69 -12.11 -7.26
N ILE A 300 -9.74 -11.11 -8.14
CA ILE A 300 -11.00 -10.55 -8.65
C ILE A 300 -11.12 -10.76 -10.17
N TYR A 301 -10.22 -10.15 -10.96
CA TYR A 301 -10.37 -10.12 -12.42
C TYR A 301 -10.30 -11.51 -13.09
N ILE A 302 -9.31 -12.34 -12.72
CA ILE A 302 -9.14 -13.69 -13.28
C ILE A 302 -10.34 -14.59 -12.93
N PRO A 303 -10.80 -14.66 -11.66
CA PRO A 303 -12.00 -15.42 -11.30
C PRO A 303 -13.28 -15.00 -12.05
N LEU A 304 -13.43 -13.72 -12.41
CA LEU A 304 -14.57 -13.24 -13.20
C LEU A 304 -14.54 -13.66 -14.68
N GLY A 305 -13.50 -14.38 -15.12
CA GLY A 305 -13.32 -14.89 -16.47
C GLY A 305 -12.05 -14.39 -17.16
N GLY A 306 -11.38 -13.37 -16.61
CA GLY A 306 -10.15 -12.81 -17.15
C GLY A 306 -10.22 -12.54 -18.66
N LYS A 307 -9.22 -13.00 -19.40
CA LYS A 307 -9.17 -12.90 -20.88
C LYS A 307 -9.95 -14.01 -21.62
N ARG A 308 -10.57 -14.95 -20.91
CA ARG A 308 -11.31 -16.09 -21.52
C ARG A 308 -12.77 -15.76 -21.83
N ALA A 309 -13.27 -14.63 -21.33
CA ALA A 309 -14.64 -14.17 -21.55
C ALA A 309 -14.79 -13.42 -22.88
N ALA A 310 -16.03 -13.22 -23.33
CA ALA A 310 -16.34 -12.37 -24.48
C ALA A 310 -15.92 -10.91 -24.25
N LEU A 311 -15.62 -10.16 -25.33
CA LEU A 311 -15.10 -8.78 -25.26
C LEU A 311 -15.90 -7.83 -24.35
N PRO A 312 -17.25 -7.74 -24.43
CA PRO A 312 -18.02 -6.87 -23.54
C PRO A 312 -17.84 -7.25 -22.05
N ARG A 313 -17.74 -8.54 -21.76
CA ARG A 313 -17.53 -9.06 -20.40
C ARG A 313 -16.12 -8.76 -19.90
N ILE A 314 -15.12 -8.77 -20.78
CA ILE A 314 -13.75 -8.36 -20.44
C ILE A 314 -13.72 -6.90 -19.96
N TYR A 315 -14.38 -5.99 -20.68
CA TYR A 315 -14.43 -4.57 -20.30
C TYR A 315 -15.19 -4.35 -19.01
N PHE A 316 -16.35 -4.99 -18.85
CA PHE A 316 -17.12 -4.94 -17.62
C PHE A 316 -16.31 -5.45 -16.42
N ASN A 317 -15.70 -6.63 -16.53
CA ASN A 317 -14.91 -7.22 -15.46
C ASN A 317 -13.70 -6.33 -15.08
N LEU A 318 -13.07 -5.70 -16.07
CA LEU A 318 -11.95 -4.79 -15.85
C LEU A 318 -12.39 -3.52 -15.11
N PHE A 319 -13.48 -2.90 -15.57
CA PHE A 319 -14.08 -1.75 -14.90
C PHE A 319 -14.50 -2.08 -13.47
N ALA A 320 -15.22 -3.20 -13.28
CA ALA A 320 -15.66 -3.67 -11.97
C ALA A 320 -14.48 -3.96 -11.02
N THR A 321 -13.37 -4.49 -11.53
CA THR A 321 -12.16 -4.73 -10.72
C THR A 321 -11.60 -3.42 -10.15
N PHE A 322 -11.55 -2.36 -10.96
CA PHE A 322 -11.11 -1.04 -10.49
C PHE A 322 -12.12 -0.36 -9.56
N LEU A 323 -13.42 -0.55 -9.80
CA LEU A 323 -14.46 -0.05 -8.90
C LEU A 323 -14.37 -0.67 -7.51
N ILE A 324 -14.19 -2.00 -7.44
CA ILE A 324 -13.96 -2.72 -6.18
C ILE A 324 -12.64 -2.25 -5.53
N GLY A 325 -11.59 -2.02 -6.33
CA GLY A 325 -10.35 -1.42 -5.86
C GLY A 325 -10.56 -0.05 -5.22
N GLY A 326 -11.35 0.82 -5.85
CA GLY A 326 -11.74 2.12 -5.31
C GLY A 326 -12.48 2.00 -3.97
N ILE A 327 -13.52 1.17 -3.91
CA ILE A 327 -14.27 0.91 -2.67
C ILE A 327 -13.32 0.43 -1.56
N TRP A 328 -12.39 -0.47 -1.87
CA TRP A 328 -11.42 -0.96 -0.89
C TRP A 328 -10.54 0.15 -0.27
N HIS A 329 -10.19 1.17 -1.06
CA HIS A 329 -9.37 2.28 -0.57
C HIS A 329 -10.07 3.09 0.52
N GLY A 330 -11.36 3.36 0.42
CA GLY A 330 -12.08 4.15 1.42
C GLY A 330 -13.59 4.10 1.28
N ALA A 331 -14.27 4.43 2.38
CA ALA A 331 -15.73 4.47 2.44
C ALA A 331 -16.22 5.88 2.07
N GLY A 332 -16.42 6.14 0.78
CA GLY A 332 -16.90 7.42 0.29
C GLY A 332 -17.11 7.44 -1.23
N TRP A 333 -17.97 8.36 -1.68
CA TRP A 333 -18.24 8.54 -3.11
C TRP A 333 -17.01 8.97 -3.92
N THR A 334 -16.11 9.71 -3.29
CA THR A 334 -14.84 10.17 -3.87
C THR A 334 -13.95 8.99 -4.31
N PHE A 335 -13.82 7.95 -3.47
CA PHE A 335 -13.09 6.71 -3.79
C PHE A 335 -13.78 5.87 -4.88
N LEU A 336 -15.12 5.85 -4.88
CA LEU A 336 -15.88 5.17 -5.93
C LEU A 336 -15.64 5.82 -7.29
N ILE A 337 -15.69 7.17 -7.36
CA ILE A 337 -15.38 7.93 -8.58
C ILE A 337 -13.93 7.71 -8.99
N TRP A 338 -12.98 7.75 -8.06
CA TRP A 338 -11.58 7.46 -8.36
C TRP A 338 -11.40 6.08 -9.00
N GLY A 339 -12.09 5.05 -8.48
CA GLY A 339 -12.08 3.69 -9.04
C GLY A 339 -12.73 3.64 -10.43
N ALA A 340 -13.86 4.32 -10.60
CA ALA A 340 -14.55 4.42 -11.89
C ALA A 340 -13.70 5.12 -12.96
N LEU A 341 -13.01 6.22 -12.61
CA LEU A 341 -12.12 6.95 -13.51
C LEU A 341 -10.99 6.04 -14.00
N HIS A 342 -10.31 5.33 -13.10
CA HIS A 342 -9.24 4.41 -13.47
C HIS A 342 -9.76 3.22 -14.28
N GLY A 343 -10.92 2.66 -13.91
CA GLY A 343 -11.58 1.60 -14.68
C GLY A 343 -11.89 2.02 -16.11
N ALA A 344 -12.48 3.21 -16.27
CA ALA A 344 -12.80 3.79 -17.57
C ALA A 344 -11.52 4.05 -18.38
N ALA A 345 -10.49 4.65 -17.78
CA ALA A 345 -9.23 4.94 -18.46
C ALA A 345 -8.54 3.66 -18.98
N VAL A 346 -8.53 2.57 -18.20
CA VAL A 346 -7.94 1.30 -18.64
C VAL A 346 -8.76 0.65 -19.77
N VAL A 347 -10.10 0.71 -19.72
CA VAL A 347 -10.97 0.24 -20.80
C VAL A 347 -10.75 1.07 -22.07
N LEU A 348 -10.75 2.41 -21.96
CA LEU A 348 -10.50 3.32 -23.07
C LEU A 348 -9.14 3.07 -23.71
N HIS A 349 -8.08 2.91 -22.91
CA HIS A 349 -6.75 2.59 -23.41
C HIS A 349 -6.72 1.25 -24.15
N ARG A 350 -7.51 0.25 -23.70
CA ARG A 350 -7.60 -1.03 -24.41
C ARG A 350 -8.32 -0.88 -25.75
N CYS A 351 -9.45 -0.17 -25.80
CA CYS A 351 -10.13 0.14 -27.06
C CYS A 351 -9.19 0.90 -28.02
N TRP A 352 -8.43 1.87 -27.51
CA TRP A 352 -7.44 2.62 -28.29
C TRP A 352 -6.36 1.71 -28.89
N GLN A 353 -5.86 0.75 -28.12
CA GLN A 353 -4.90 -0.25 -28.60
C GLN A 353 -5.50 -1.18 -29.65
N ASP A 354 -6.76 -1.58 -29.49
CA ASP A 354 -7.46 -2.47 -30.42
C ASP A 354 -7.70 -1.79 -31.78
N VAL A 355 -7.85 -0.45 -31.82
CA VAL A 355 -7.95 0.36 -33.05
C VAL A 355 -6.56 0.61 -33.69
N GLY A 356 -5.46 0.29 -33.00
CA GLY A 356 -4.10 0.40 -33.53
C GLY A 356 -3.52 1.82 -33.54
N LEU A 357 -4.17 2.78 -32.89
CA LEU A 357 -3.68 4.16 -32.79
C LEU A 357 -2.45 4.24 -31.88
N ARG A 358 -1.42 4.96 -32.31
CA ARG A 358 -0.19 5.17 -31.52
C ARG A 358 -0.02 6.65 -31.21
N LEU A 359 0.21 6.96 -29.94
CA LEU A 359 0.58 8.30 -29.49
C LEU A 359 2.11 8.42 -29.38
N PRO A 360 2.69 9.60 -29.67
CA PRO A 360 4.07 9.90 -29.29
C PRO A 360 4.29 9.68 -27.80
N SER A 361 5.45 9.17 -27.41
CA SER A 361 5.70 8.75 -26.03
C SER A 361 5.59 9.87 -25.02
N TRP A 362 5.99 11.10 -25.38
CA TRP A 362 5.88 12.27 -24.51
C TRP A 362 4.41 12.66 -24.29
N LEU A 363 3.59 12.59 -25.33
CA LEU A 363 2.15 12.91 -25.23
C LEU A 363 1.41 11.86 -24.41
N GLY A 364 1.70 10.57 -24.63
CA GLY A 364 1.14 9.49 -23.82
C GLY A 364 1.51 9.61 -22.34
N TRP A 365 2.78 9.97 -22.06
CA TRP A 365 3.24 10.27 -20.71
C TRP A 365 2.49 11.47 -20.09
N SER A 366 2.44 12.61 -20.78
CA SER A 366 1.78 13.82 -20.27
C SER A 366 0.30 13.57 -19.98
N LEU A 367 -0.42 12.92 -20.90
CA LEU A 367 -1.84 12.58 -20.71
C LEU A 367 -2.03 11.64 -19.52
N THR A 368 -1.16 10.65 -19.36
CA THR A 368 -1.23 9.70 -18.24
C THR A 368 -0.97 10.40 -16.92
N PHE A 369 0.09 11.21 -16.82
CA PHE A 369 0.43 11.92 -15.60
C PHE A 369 -0.66 12.92 -15.19
N LEU A 370 -1.16 13.72 -16.14
CA LEU A 370 -2.26 14.66 -15.87
C LEU A 370 -3.54 13.94 -15.45
N PHE A 371 -3.92 12.87 -16.13
CA PHE A 371 -5.07 12.05 -15.74
C PHE A 371 -4.92 11.53 -14.30
N VAL A 372 -3.76 10.97 -13.97
CA VAL A 372 -3.47 10.46 -12.63
C VAL A 372 -3.53 11.57 -11.59
N ASN A 373 -2.97 12.75 -11.86
CA ASN A 373 -3.05 13.91 -10.98
C ASN A 373 -4.50 14.37 -10.73
N PHE A 374 -5.33 14.43 -11.79
CA PHE A 374 -6.75 14.74 -11.63
C PHE A 374 -7.49 13.67 -10.83
N ALA A 375 -7.20 12.39 -11.06
CA ALA A 375 -7.80 11.32 -10.27
C ALA A 375 -7.41 11.46 -8.79
N TRP A 376 -6.17 11.83 -8.47
CA TRP A 376 -5.73 12.06 -7.09
C TRP A 376 -6.50 13.14 -6.34
N VAL A 377 -7.10 14.11 -7.03
CA VAL A 377 -8.00 15.10 -6.40
C VAL A 377 -9.16 14.41 -5.70
N PHE A 378 -9.81 13.45 -6.37
CA PHE A 378 -10.86 12.65 -5.76
C PHE A 378 -10.34 11.76 -4.64
N PHE A 379 -9.11 11.25 -4.73
CA PHE A 379 -8.55 10.42 -3.66
C PHE A 379 -8.25 11.21 -2.38
N ARG A 380 -8.00 12.52 -2.47
CA ARG A 380 -7.64 13.37 -1.31
C ARG A 380 -8.80 14.17 -0.73
N ALA A 381 -9.73 14.59 -1.58
CA ALA A 381 -10.84 15.44 -1.18
C ALA A 381 -11.70 14.74 -0.10
N GLU A 382 -12.14 15.52 0.88
CA GLU A 382 -12.96 15.02 1.99
C GLU A 382 -14.35 14.57 1.52
N ASP A 383 -14.91 15.29 0.55
CA ASP A 383 -16.21 14.99 -0.06
C ASP A 383 -16.25 15.37 -1.55
N LEU A 384 -17.40 15.11 -2.20
CA LEU A 384 -17.60 15.46 -3.61
C LEU A 384 -17.58 16.98 -3.86
N PRO A 385 -18.26 17.82 -3.05
CA PRO A 385 -18.15 19.28 -3.18
C PRO A 385 -16.72 19.81 -3.10
N ALA A 386 -15.89 19.27 -2.22
CA ALA A 386 -14.48 19.61 -2.07
C ALA A 386 -13.68 19.28 -3.32
N ALA A 387 -13.85 18.06 -3.86
CA ALA A 387 -13.23 17.67 -5.12
C ALA A 387 -13.62 18.62 -6.26
N GLN A 388 -14.91 18.99 -6.35
CA GLN A 388 -15.42 19.92 -7.36
C GLN A 388 -14.83 21.33 -7.22
N ARG A 389 -14.72 21.85 -5.99
CA ARG A 389 -14.08 23.16 -5.71
C ARG A 389 -12.62 23.17 -6.11
N MET A 390 -11.87 22.13 -5.77
CA MET A 390 -10.47 21.98 -6.16
C MET A 390 -10.32 21.95 -7.69
N LEU A 391 -11.09 21.10 -8.38
CA LEU A 391 -11.06 21.03 -9.84
C LEU A 391 -11.46 22.35 -10.50
N SER A 392 -12.50 23.03 -9.99
CA SER A 392 -12.92 24.33 -10.51
C SER A 392 -11.82 25.38 -10.35
N SER A 393 -11.14 25.39 -9.21
CA SER A 393 -10.00 26.26 -8.95
C SER A 393 -8.83 25.98 -9.89
N MET A 394 -8.53 24.72 -10.21
CA MET A 394 -7.50 24.35 -11.19
C MET A 394 -7.77 24.90 -12.60
N PHE A 395 -9.01 25.25 -12.95
CA PHE A 395 -9.35 25.90 -14.21
C PHE A 395 -9.62 27.41 -14.07
N GLY A 396 -9.35 28.01 -12.90
CA GLY A 396 -9.58 29.43 -12.64
C GLY A 396 -11.06 29.82 -12.56
N LEU A 397 -11.95 28.84 -12.38
CA LEU A 397 -13.40 29.04 -12.31
C LEU A 397 -13.90 29.33 -10.88
N SER A 398 -13.00 29.31 -9.90
CA SER A 398 -13.28 29.66 -8.50
C SER A 398 -13.08 31.16 -8.24
N GLY A 399 -13.52 31.62 -7.06
CA GLY A 399 -13.43 33.03 -6.66
C GLY A 399 -12.00 33.60 -6.56
N GLY A 400 -10.96 32.75 -6.55
CA GLY A 400 -9.56 33.18 -6.46
C GLY A 400 -8.95 33.69 -7.78
N GLY A 401 -9.55 33.38 -8.93
CA GLY A 401 -8.98 33.72 -10.25
C GLY A 401 -7.64 33.02 -10.54
N ILE A 402 -6.80 33.62 -11.39
CA ILE A 402 -5.53 32.98 -11.83
C ILE A 402 -4.48 32.97 -10.70
N GLY A 403 -4.44 34.02 -9.87
CA GLY A 403 -3.46 34.19 -8.79
C GLY A 403 -2.03 34.45 -9.26
N GLY A 404 -1.15 34.71 -8.29
CA GLY A 404 0.29 34.91 -8.49
C GLY A 404 1.13 33.96 -7.64
N ILE A 405 2.42 33.86 -7.96
CA ILE A 405 3.40 33.06 -7.21
C ILE A 405 3.83 33.82 -5.94
N GLY A 406 4.06 33.13 -4.83
CA GLY A 406 4.55 33.73 -3.57
C GLY A 406 3.46 34.12 -2.58
N SER A 407 2.29 33.48 -2.65
CA SER A 407 1.25 33.59 -1.62
C SER A 407 1.65 32.85 -0.34
N ALA A 408 0.91 33.08 0.75
CA ALA A 408 1.12 32.36 2.01
C ALA A 408 0.96 30.83 1.87
N LEU A 409 0.17 30.37 0.89
CA LEU A 409 -0.04 28.93 0.60
C LEU A 409 1.05 28.34 -0.31
N LEU A 410 1.74 29.18 -1.10
CA LEU A 410 2.84 28.77 -1.96
C LEU A 410 4.08 29.67 -1.75
N PRO A 411 4.70 29.62 -0.56
CA PRO A 411 5.99 30.27 -0.36
C PRO A 411 7.07 29.60 -1.23
N LEU A 412 8.22 30.27 -1.36
CA LEU A 412 9.35 29.76 -2.13
C LEU A 412 9.76 28.33 -1.71
N GLU A 413 9.71 28.03 -0.41
CA GLU A 413 10.01 26.70 0.13
C GLU A 413 9.10 25.61 -0.46
N ALA A 414 7.79 25.87 -0.56
CA ALA A 414 6.84 24.91 -1.13
C ALA A 414 7.16 24.64 -2.62
N LEU A 415 7.52 25.67 -3.37
CA LEU A 415 7.88 25.57 -4.79
C LEU A 415 9.20 24.83 -4.99
N LEU A 416 10.19 25.07 -4.13
CA LEU A 416 11.46 24.36 -4.16
C LEU A 416 11.26 22.87 -3.81
N SER A 417 10.46 22.56 -2.79
CA SER A 417 10.10 21.19 -2.44
C SER A 417 9.36 20.48 -3.58
N LEU A 418 8.41 21.16 -4.21
CA LEU A 418 7.69 20.64 -5.39
C LEU A 418 8.65 20.36 -6.56
N GLY A 419 9.54 21.30 -6.88
CA GLY A 419 10.53 21.16 -7.95
C GLY A 419 11.51 20.01 -7.69
N LEU A 420 12.03 19.90 -6.46
CA LEU A 420 12.91 18.81 -6.06
C LEU A 420 12.19 17.45 -6.15
N ALA A 421 10.95 17.36 -5.65
CA ALA A 421 10.15 16.15 -5.71
C ALA A 421 9.88 15.71 -7.15
N ALA A 422 9.58 16.65 -8.05
CA ALA A 422 9.39 16.38 -9.47
C ALA A 422 10.70 15.87 -10.12
N LEU A 423 11.84 16.51 -9.86
CA LEU A 423 13.14 16.06 -10.37
C LEU A 423 13.46 14.64 -9.91
N LEU A 424 13.23 14.32 -8.63
CA LEU A 424 13.44 12.99 -8.09
C LEU A 424 12.48 11.96 -8.71
N ALA A 425 11.20 12.28 -8.84
CA ALA A 425 10.20 11.35 -9.37
C ALA A 425 10.41 11.03 -10.86
N PHE A 426 10.83 12.03 -11.66
CA PHE A 426 10.95 11.89 -13.11
C PHE A 426 12.34 11.50 -13.60
N LEU A 427 13.42 11.89 -12.91
CA LEU A 427 14.79 11.73 -13.40
C LEU A 427 15.64 10.80 -12.53
N ALA A 428 15.39 10.71 -11.22
CA ALA A 428 16.22 9.89 -10.35
C ALA A 428 15.95 8.39 -10.55
N PRO A 429 16.97 7.53 -10.36
CA PRO A 429 16.75 6.09 -10.24
C PRO A 429 15.86 5.78 -9.04
N ASN A 430 15.03 4.75 -9.15
CA ASN A 430 14.22 4.32 -8.00
C ASN A 430 15.06 3.59 -6.95
N SER A 431 14.51 3.40 -5.75
CA SER A 431 15.19 2.79 -4.61
C SER A 431 15.81 1.43 -4.91
N GLN A 432 15.16 0.62 -5.75
CA GLN A 432 15.65 -0.72 -6.10
C GLN A 432 16.87 -0.63 -7.03
N GLN A 433 16.86 0.32 -7.97
CA GLN A 433 18.00 0.63 -8.82
C GLN A 433 19.17 1.18 -8.00
N ILE A 434 18.91 2.12 -7.07
CA ILE A 434 19.91 2.68 -6.16
C ILE A 434 20.51 1.59 -5.28
N ALA A 435 19.68 0.70 -4.74
CA ALA A 435 20.11 -0.43 -3.95
C ALA A 435 20.71 -1.57 -4.79
N GLY A 436 20.74 -1.48 -6.13
CA GLY A 436 21.21 -2.57 -6.99
C GLY A 436 20.46 -3.89 -6.76
N LEU A 437 19.22 -3.83 -6.29
CA LEU A 437 18.39 -4.98 -6.00
C LEU A 437 17.90 -5.59 -7.30
N VAL A 438 18.38 -6.81 -7.60
CA VAL A 438 17.81 -7.63 -8.68
C VAL A 438 16.52 -8.28 -8.14
N PRO A 439 15.37 -8.12 -8.83
CA PRO A 439 14.14 -8.81 -8.45
C PRO A 439 14.40 -10.32 -8.26
N HIS A 440 13.95 -10.86 -7.13
CA HIS A 440 14.05 -12.28 -6.71
C HIS A 440 15.40 -12.82 -6.22
N GLN A 441 16.49 -12.03 -6.23
CA GLN A 441 17.79 -12.52 -5.74
C GLN A 441 18.28 -11.88 -4.44
N GLY A 442 17.75 -10.71 -4.03
CA GLY A 442 18.12 -10.05 -2.78
C GLY A 442 19.63 -9.75 -2.65
N ARG A 443 20.36 -9.73 -3.77
CA ARG A 443 21.81 -9.56 -3.82
C ARG A 443 22.15 -8.19 -4.38
N LEU A 444 23.12 -7.54 -3.74
CA LEU A 444 23.74 -6.32 -4.20
C LEU A 444 24.61 -6.58 -5.44
N ARG A 445 24.48 -5.72 -6.44
CA ARG A 445 25.58 -5.42 -7.36
C ARG A 445 26.03 -3.99 -7.13
N PHE A 446 26.93 -3.79 -6.16
CA PHE A 446 27.70 -2.55 -6.06
C PHE A 446 28.71 -2.52 -7.21
N ARG A 447 28.25 -2.13 -8.41
CA ARG A 447 29.18 -1.83 -9.50
C ARG A 447 29.58 -0.36 -9.55
N GLU A 448 28.79 0.54 -8.95
CA GLU A 448 29.07 1.97 -8.86
C GLU A 448 28.51 2.54 -7.53
N GLY A 449 29.32 3.29 -6.76
CA GLY A 449 28.76 4.32 -5.87
C GLY A 449 29.04 4.25 -4.36
N LEU A 450 30.31 4.27 -3.92
CA LEU A 450 30.65 4.75 -2.56
C LEU A 450 30.00 6.13 -2.27
N ILE A 451 29.87 6.96 -3.30
CA ILE A 451 29.18 8.25 -3.27
C ILE A 451 27.69 8.09 -2.97
N ALA A 452 27.00 7.14 -3.60
CA ALA A 452 25.58 6.88 -3.32
C ALA A 452 25.38 6.39 -1.88
N ALA A 453 26.26 5.52 -1.39
CA ALA A 453 26.27 5.08 0.01
C ALA A 453 26.52 6.23 0.98
N ALA A 454 27.48 7.11 0.68
CA ALA A 454 27.78 8.28 1.51
C ALA A 454 26.63 9.30 1.53
N LEU A 455 26.01 9.58 0.37
CA LEU A 455 24.87 10.48 0.26
C LEU A 455 23.64 9.96 1.01
N VAL A 456 23.31 8.67 0.84
CA VAL A 456 22.20 8.04 1.58
C VAL A 456 22.53 8.00 3.07
N GLY A 457 23.77 7.70 3.45
CA GLY A 457 24.21 7.72 4.85
C GLY A 457 24.07 9.10 5.50
N PHE A 458 24.48 10.16 4.81
CA PHE A 458 24.31 11.54 5.27
C PHE A 458 22.83 11.93 5.36
N ALA A 459 22.05 11.65 4.32
CA ALA A 459 20.61 11.93 4.31
C ALA A 459 19.87 11.14 5.40
N PHE A 460 20.28 9.91 5.67
CA PHE A 460 19.75 9.10 6.77
C PHE A 460 20.07 9.69 8.13
N PHE A 461 21.32 10.09 8.36
CA PHE A 461 21.69 10.79 9.60
C PHE A 461 20.87 12.05 9.80
N TYR A 462 20.71 12.86 8.76
CA TYR A 462 19.86 14.06 8.81
C TYR A 462 18.39 13.71 9.08
N ALA A 463 17.85 12.65 8.45
CA ALA A 463 16.49 12.18 8.71
C ALA A 463 16.30 11.74 10.17
N LEU A 464 17.29 11.06 10.77
CA LEU A 464 17.24 10.70 12.20
C LEU A 464 17.24 11.95 13.10
N VAL A 465 18.05 12.96 12.78
CA VAL A 465 18.06 14.23 13.55
C VAL A 465 16.72 14.96 13.41
N ALA A 466 16.21 15.11 12.18
CA ALA A 466 14.92 15.75 11.91
C ALA A 466 13.76 15.03 12.61
N GLN A 467 13.83 13.70 12.69
CA GLN A 467 12.82 12.85 13.32
C GLN A 467 12.82 12.94 14.86
N VAL A 468 13.95 13.29 15.48
CA VAL A 468 14.01 13.57 16.93
C VAL A 468 13.46 14.96 17.24
N GLN A 469 13.66 15.92 16.34
CA GLN A 469 13.20 17.30 16.51
C GLN A 469 11.71 17.49 16.22
N ASN A 470 11.16 16.72 15.27
CA ASN A 470 9.77 16.82 14.87
C ASN A 470 8.96 15.59 15.32
N ALA A 471 7.72 15.81 15.74
CA ALA A 471 6.81 14.70 15.99
C ALA A 471 6.58 13.93 14.67
N PRO A 472 6.58 12.58 14.69
CA PRO A 472 6.33 11.81 13.48
C PRO A 472 4.92 12.11 12.96
N SER A 473 4.82 12.44 11.67
CA SER A 473 3.54 12.56 11.00
C SER A 473 2.93 11.17 10.80
N ASP A 474 1.60 11.10 10.77
CA ASP A 474 0.93 9.87 10.40
C ASP A 474 1.23 9.47 8.95
N PHE A 475 1.21 8.18 8.70
CA PHE A 475 1.26 7.67 7.33
C PHE A 475 -0.05 8.00 6.64
N LEU A 476 0.01 8.71 5.51
CA LEU A 476 -1.16 9.27 4.82
C LEU A 476 -2.23 8.21 4.55
N TYR A 477 -1.80 7.01 4.20
CA TYR A 477 -2.69 5.90 3.86
C TYR A 477 -3.48 5.34 5.06
N PHE A 478 -3.11 5.67 6.30
CA PHE A 478 -3.88 5.25 7.48
C PHE A 478 -5.16 6.07 7.66
N ASN A 479 -5.30 7.17 6.93
CA ASN A 479 -6.43 8.08 7.01
C ASN A 479 -7.55 7.75 6.00
N PHE A 480 -7.44 6.64 5.25
CA PHE A 480 -8.38 6.23 4.20
C PHE A 480 -9.10 4.89 4.48
#